data_AF-A0A4P8INW4-F1
#
_entry.id   AF-A0A4P8INW4-F1
#
_cell.length_a   1.000
_cell.length_b   1.000
_cell.length_c   1.000
_cell.angle_alpha   90.00
_cell.angle_beta   90.00
_cell.angle_gamma   90.00
#
_symmetry.space_group_name_H-M   'P 1'
#
loop_
_entity.id
_entity.type
_entity.pdbx_description
1 polymer ?
#
loop_
_entity_poly.entity_id
_entity_poly.type
_entity_poly.pdbx_seq_one_letter_code
_entity_poly.pdbx_strand_id
1 'polypeptide(L)'
;MGLFQCHIFSKELDRNTSFYVALPEPGEGEAKDRVERNYQVLYLLPGVQCDHTKWMRRIPIEWIAQGCQMAVVLPDAGSEVEEQEEFSRYVKKELPQIVRMYFGLD
;
A
#
# COMPACT_ATOMS: atom_id res chain seq x y z
N MET A 1 -7.61 -7.09 -11.79
CA MET A 1 -6.52 -6.58 -10.92
C MET A 1 -6.96 -6.77 -9.49
N GLY A 2 -6.04 -7.02 -8.56
CA GLY A 2 -6.39 -7.18 -7.15
C GLY A 2 -6.21 -5.87 -6.37
N LEU A 3 -7.30 -5.32 -5.83
CA LEU A 3 -7.25 -4.23 -4.85
C LEU A 3 -7.60 -4.80 -3.46
N PHE A 4 -6.68 -4.64 -2.51
CA PHE A 4 -6.81 -5.13 -1.15
C PHE A 4 -6.91 -3.96 -0.20
N GLN A 5 -7.95 -3.94 0.62
CA GLN A 5 -8.07 -3.03 1.75
C GLN A 5 -7.72 -3.79 3.02
N CYS A 6 -6.70 -3.32 3.72
CA CYS A 6 -6.18 -3.95 4.92
C CYS A 6 -6.46 -3.07 6.14
N HIS A 7 -6.93 -3.70 7.21
CA HIS A 7 -7.16 -3.07 8.51
C HIS A 7 -6.28 -3.79 9.55
N ILE A 8 -5.41 -3.05 10.22
CA ILE A 8 -4.43 -3.59 11.16
C ILE A 8 -4.33 -2.70 12.40
N PHE A 9 -3.85 -3.28 13.49
CA PHE A 9 -3.37 -2.51 14.63
C PHE A 9 -1.89 -2.18 14.42
N SER A 10 -1.54 -0.88 14.38
CA SER A 10 -0.16 -0.42 14.29
C SER A 10 0.40 -0.20 15.69
N LYS A 11 1.58 -0.76 15.95
CA LYS A 11 2.30 -0.56 17.20
C LYS A 11 3.03 0.78 17.25
N GLU A 12 3.50 1.29 16.10
CA GLU A 12 4.16 2.59 16.04
C GLU A 12 3.17 3.74 16.23
N LEU A 13 1.92 3.58 15.79
CA LEU A 13 0.85 4.56 15.93
C LEU A 13 -0.07 4.32 17.15
N ASP A 14 0.11 3.20 17.86
CA ASP A 14 -0.75 2.73 18.97
C ASP A 14 -2.26 2.78 18.69
N ARG A 15 -2.65 2.50 17.44
CA ARG A 15 -4.05 2.56 16.99
C ARG A 15 -4.32 1.64 15.81
N ASN A 16 -5.61 1.42 15.54
CA ASN A 16 -6.04 0.79 14.30
C ASN A 16 -5.81 1.74 13.12
N THR A 17 -5.12 1.25 12.09
CA THR A 17 -4.88 1.96 10.84
C THR A 17 -5.29 1.10 9.65
N SER A 18 -5.41 1.74 8.49
CA SER A 18 -5.79 1.09 7.25
C SER A 18 -4.80 1.43 6.15
N PHE A 19 -4.65 0.53 5.18
CA PHE A 19 -3.87 0.78 3.97
C PHE A 19 -4.43 -0.01 2.80
N TYR A 20 -4.12 0.45 1.59
CA TYR A 20 -4.47 -0.26 0.36
C TYR A 20 -3.24 -0.87 -0.29
N VAL A 21 -3.44 -2.03 -0.92
CA VAL A 21 -2.46 -2.68 -1.78
C VAL A 21 -3.11 -2.97 -3.12
N ALA A 22 -2.58 -2.43 -4.20
CA ALA A 22 -2.97 -2.78 -5.55
C ALA A 22 -1.91 -3.70 -6.17
N LEU A 23 -2.32 -4.91 -6.56
CA LEU A 23 -1.49 -5.90 -7.22
C LEU A 23 -1.91 -6.06 -8.67
N PRO A 24 -0.98 -5.92 -9.63
CA PRO A 24 -1.28 -6.09 -11.03
C PRO A 24 -1.67 -7.55 -11.31
N GLU A 25 -2.63 -7.74 -12.21
CA GLU A 25 -2.93 -9.06 -12.73
C GLU A 25 -1.99 -9.40 -13.89
N PRO A 26 -1.60 -10.68 -14.04
CA PRO A 26 -0.83 -11.12 -15.19
C PRO A 26 -1.63 -10.86 -16.48
N GLY A 27 -0.97 -10.33 -17.49
CA GLY A 27 -1.59 -10.09 -18.79
C GLY A 27 -1.97 -11.39 -19.51
N GLU A 28 -2.93 -11.31 -20.43
CA GLU A 28 -3.26 -12.45 -21.29
C GLU A 28 -2.01 -12.94 -22.06
N GLY A 29 -1.68 -14.22 -21.90
CA GLY A 29 -0.51 -14.85 -22.53
C GLY A 29 0.75 -14.91 -21.65
N GLU A 30 0.76 -14.27 -20.49
CA GLU A 30 1.81 -14.48 -19.51
C GLU A 30 1.48 -15.72 -18.66
N ALA A 31 2.44 -16.65 -18.53
CA ALA A 31 2.24 -17.87 -17.76
C ALA A 31 1.80 -17.54 -16.33
N LYS A 32 0.61 -18.03 -15.94
CA LYS A 32 0.07 -17.99 -14.57
C LYS A 32 1.04 -18.61 -13.55
N ASP A 33 1.95 -19.46 -14.01
CA ASP A 33 2.95 -20.20 -13.23
C ASP A 33 4.24 -19.41 -12.91
N ARG A 34 4.34 -18.12 -13.26
CA ARG A 34 5.38 -17.24 -12.67
C ARG A 34 4.95 -16.85 -11.24
N VAL A 35 5.00 -17.85 -10.37
CA VAL A 35 4.66 -17.79 -8.93
C VAL A 35 5.65 -16.91 -8.14
N GLU A 36 6.76 -16.47 -8.76
CA GLU A 36 7.76 -15.58 -8.16
C GLU A 36 7.86 -14.26 -8.94
N ARG A 37 6.75 -13.54 -9.10
CA ARG A 37 6.84 -12.13 -9.54
C ARG A 37 7.21 -11.27 -8.34
N ASN A 38 8.51 -10.98 -8.22
CA ASN A 38 8.99 -9.89 -7.38
C ASN A 38 8.56 -8.57 -8.00
N TYR A 39 7.33 -8.15 -7.70
CA TYR A 39 6.87 -6.82 -8.09
C TYR A 39 7.66 -5.78 -7.31
N GLN A 40 8.15 -4.76 -8.02
CA GLN A 40 8.64 -3.57 -7.34
C GLN A 40 7.49 -2.93 -6.54
N VAL A 41 7.78 -2.48 -5.33
CA VAL A 41 6.78 -1.86 -4.44
C VAL A 41 6.93 -0.35 -4.48
N LEU A 42 5.83 0.33 -4.81
CA LEU A 42 5.72 1.78 -4.74
C LEU A 42 4.87 2.18 -3.54
N TYR A 43 5.48 2.87 -2.58
CA TYR A 43 4.78 3.49 -1.46
C TYR A 43 4.33 4.90 -1.85
N LEU A 44 3.03 5.08 -2.06
CA LEU A 44 2.43 6.37 -2.35
C LEU A 44 1.97 7.01 -1.02
N LEU A 45 2.67 8.06 -0.59
CA LEU A 45 2.42 8.67 0.71
C LEU A 45 1.40 9.80 0.64
N PRO A 46 0.46 9.85 1.61
CA PRO A 46 -0.45 10.96 1.72
C PRO A 46 0.14 12.32 2.02
N GLY A 47 -0.44 13.33 1.38
CA GLY A 47 -0.37 14.68 1.89
C GLY A 47 -1.13 14.78 3.22
N VAL A 48 -0.63 15.63 4.11
CA VAL A 48 -1.23 15.96 5.41
C VAL A 48 -2.72 16.33 5.18
N GLN A 49 -3.65 15.78 5.97
CA GLN A 49 -5.11 15.95 5.87
C GLN A 49 -5.83 15.19 4.73
N CYS A 50 -5.23 14.14 4.17
CA CYS A 50 -5.90 13.27 3.20
C CYS A 50 -6.46 11.99 3.83
N ASP A 51 -7.74 12.01 4.22
CA ASP A 51 -8.47 10.81 4.68
C ASP A 51 -8.50 9.72 3.60
N HIS A 52 -8.57 8.45 4.03
CA HIS A 52 -8.68 7.24 3.18
C HIS A 52 -9.70 7.34 2.03
N THR A 53 -10.78 8.13 2.16
CA THR A 53 -11.78 8.32 1.09
C THR A 53 -11.35 9.28 -0.02
N LYS A 54 -10.42 10.22 0.23
CA LYS A 54 -9.89 11.14 -0.80
C LYS A 54 -9.00 10.39 -1.80
N TRP A 55 -8.37 9.30 -1.38
CA TRP A 55 -7.44 8.50 -2.16
C TRP A 55 -8.10 7.73 -3.30
N MET A 56 -9.12 6.93 -3.00
CA MET A 56 -9.83 6.14 -4.02
C MET A 56 -10.51 7.03 -5.08
N ARG A 57 -10.87 8.26 -4.73
CA ARG A 57 -11.52 9.20 -5.66
C ARG A 57 -10.55 9.96 -6.56
N ARG A 58 -9.28 10.11 -6.16
CA ARG A 58 -8.33 11.01 -6.83
C ARG A 58 -7.14 10.31 -7.45
N ILE A 59 -6.76 9.13 -6.98
CA ILE A 59 -5.61 8.40 -7.50
C ILE A 59 -6.11 7.10 -8.14
N PRO A 60 -5.93 6.92 -9.45
CA PRO A 60 -6.22 5.66 -10.12
C PRO A 60 -5.09 4.67 -9.82
N ILE A 61 -4.94 4.27 -8.55
CA ILE A 61 -3.88 3.38 -8.06
C ILE A 61 -3.83 2.08 -8.87
N GLU A 62 -5.00 1.65 -9.30
CA GLU A 62 -5.26 0.54 -10.18
C GLU A 62 -4.56 0.68 -11.54
N TRP A 63 -4.74 1.81 -12.20
CA TRP A 63 -4.14 2.04 -13.51
C TRP A 63 -2.62 2.15 -13.43
N ILE A 64 -2.11 2.71 -12.33
CA ILE A 64 -0.68 2.83 -12.07
C ILE A 64 -0.08 1.44 -11.84
N ALA A 65 -0.68 0.61 -10.98
CA ALA A 65 -0.20 -0.72 -10.69
C ALA A 65 -0.16 -1.60 -11.96
N GLN A 66 -1.25 -1.61 -12.74
CA GLN A 66 -1.33 -2.42 -13.95
C GLN A 66 -0.41 -1.90 -15.06
N GLY A 67 -0.37 -0.58 -15.28
CA GLY A 67 0.42 0.04 -16.34
C GLY A 67 1.93 -0.05 -16.09
N CYS A 68 2.36 0.01 -14.83
CA CYS A 68 3.76 -0.11 -14.46
C CYS A 68 4.20 -1.55 -14.14
N GLN A 69 3.26 -2.51 -14.03
CA GLN A 69 3.53 -3.88 -13.55
C GLN A 69 4.23 -3.88 -12.18
N MET A 70 3.73 -3.05 -11.26
CA MET A 70 4.28 -2.88 -9.91
C MET A 70 3.19 -2.98 -8.85
N ALA A 71 3.57 -3.39 -7.65
CA ALA A 71 2.67 -3.33 -6.50
C ALA A 71 2.64 -1.90 -5.96
N VAL A 72 1.44 -1.38 -5.71
CA VAL A 72 1.26 -0.05 -5.14
C VAL A 72 0.70 -0.17 -3.75
N VAL A 73 1.42 0.37 -2.76
CA VAL A 73 1.01 0.41 -1.36
C VAL A 73 0.67 1.84 -0.98
N LEU A 74 -0.47 2.00 -0.33
CA LEU A 74 -1.01 3.30 0.04
C LEU A 74 -1.43 3.30 1.51
N PRO A 75 -0.60 3.80 2.43
CA PRO A 75 -0.97 3.95 3.83
C PRO A 75 -1.98 5.07 4.05
N ASP A 76 -2.86 4.90 5.04
CA ASP A 76 -3.61 6.01 5.62
C ASP A 76 -2.71 6.81 6.57
N ALA A 77 -2.61 8.12 6.36
CA ALA A 77 -1.82 9.02 7.19
C ALA A 77 -2.60 9.59 8.37
N GLY A 78 -3.92 9.37 8.43
CA GLY A 78 -4.76 10.03 9.41
C GLY A 78 -4.82 11.55 9.21
N SER A 79 -5.55 12.22 10.09
CA SER A 79 -5.82 13.66 9.98
C SER A 79 -4.88 14.55 10.81
N GLU A 80 -4.06 13.97 11.68
CA GLU A 80 -3.38 14.72 12.74
C GLU A 80 -1.91 15.00 12.44
N VAL A 81 -1.49 16.24 12.71
CA VAL A 81 -0.13 16.73 12.45
C VAL A 81 0.84 16.26 13.54
N GLU A 82 0.34 15.93 14.73
CA GLU A 82 1.13 15.50 15.88
C GLU A 82 1.75 14.11 15.69
N GLU A 83 1.24 13.32 14.74
CA GLU A 83 1.69 11.94 14.49
C GLU A 83 2.77 11.84 13.40
N GLN A 84 3.38 12.95 12.97
CA GLN A 84 4.31 12.93 11.83
C GLN A 84 5.54 12.02 12.06
N GLU A 85 6.06 11.96 13.28
CA GLU A 85 7.23 11.12 13.60
C GLU A 85 6.85 9.64 13.70
N GLU A 86 5.74 9.33 14.36
CA GLU A 86 5.14 8.00 14.47
C GLU A 86 4.77 7.47 13.10
N PHE A 87 4.12 8.29 12.27
CA PHE A 87 3.77 7.95 10.89
C PHE A 87 5.01 7.70 10.04
N SER A 88 6.07 8.50 10.22
CA SER A 88 7.34 8.25 9.53
C SER A 88 7.94 6.89 9.92
N ARG A 89 7.88 6.53 11.21
CA ARG A 89 8.34 5.22 11.71
C ARG A 89 7.47 4.08 11.18
N TYR A 90 6.16 4.24 11.24
CA TYR A 90 5.19 3.30 10.68
C TYR A 90 5.47 3.02 9.19
N VAL A 91 5.56 4.06 8.36
CA VAL A 91 5.78 3.91 6.91
C VAL A 91 7.15 3.35 6.57
N LYS A 92 8.21 3.70 7.32
CA LYS A 92 9.58 3.27 7.00
C LYS A 92 9.93 1.89 7.55
N LYS A 93 9.26 1.42 8.60
CA LYS A 93 9.62 0.18 9.31
C LYS A 93 8.47 -0.81 9.38
N GLU A 94 7.37 -0.43 10.01
CA GLU A 94 6.28 -1.36 10.31
C GLU A 94 5.51 -1.77 9.04
N LEU A 95 5.14 -0.81 8.21
CA LEU A 95 4.37 -1.06 6.99
C LEU A 95 5.11 -1.97 5.98
N PRO A 96 6.40 -1.74 5.65
CA PRO A 96 7.13 -2.65 4.76
C PRO A 96 7.26 -4.07 5.34
N GLN A 97 7.44 -4.21 6.64
CA GLN A 97 7.47 -5.53 7.29
C GLN A 97 6.13 -6.27 7.14
N ILE A 98 5.02 -5.56 7.30
CA ILE A 98 3.67 -6.11 7.15
C ILE A 98 3.41 -6.50 5.69
N VAL A 99 3.74 -5.61 4.74
CA VAL A 99 3.59 -5.87 3.31
C VAL A 99 4.38 -7.11 2.88
N ARG A 100 5.62 -7.23 3.36
CA ARG A 100 6.47 -8.40 3.13
C ARG A 100 5.90 -9.68 3.73
N MET A 101 5.37 -9.61 4.95
CA MET A 101 4.82 -10.77 5.65
C MET A 101 3.54 -11.30 5.00
N TYR A 102 2.62 -10.43 4.57
CA TYR A 102 1.32 -10.85 4.03
C TYR A 102 1.31 -11.05 2.52
N PHE A 103 2.07 -10.25 1.77
CA PHE A 103 2.04 -10.25 0.31
C PHE A 103 3.33 -10.78 -0.32
N GLY A 104 4.39 -11.00 0.46
CA GLY A 104 5.67 -11.49 -0.07
C GLY A 104 6.42 -10.46 -0.92
N LEU A 105 6.18 -9.17 -0.69
CA LEU A 105 6.75 -8.07 -1.47
C LEU A 105 7.83 -7.33 -0.67
N ASP A 106 8.92 -6.92 -1.31
CA ASP A 106 10.04 -6.15 -0.72
C ASP A 106 10.16 -4.77 -1.40
#